data_AF-A0A0D3JCR3-F1
#
_entry.id   AF-A0A0D3JCR3-F1
#
_cell.length_a   1.000
_cell.length_b   1.000
_cell.length_c   1.000
_cell.angle_alpha   90.00
_cell.angle_beta   90.00
_cell.angle_gamma   90.00
#
_symmetry.space_group_name_H-M   'P 1'
#
loop_
_entity.id
_entity.type
_entity.pdbx_description
1 polymer ?
#
loop_
_entity_poly.entity_id
_entity_poly.type
_entity_poly.pdbx_seq_one_letter_code
_entity_poly.pdbx_strand_id
1 'polypeptide(L)'
;ALGIQSCVSRFGTYPSFWNGLFGGLKAALPTSLLMDRGKMQGLAIFSMPIIRAVDALVGGTNAMRVDAWGKDGTKVTLRCAHKDLEDCVGQATAAFGMELLRGKGATGDPTIGPGVWYPAELQADARSNILAVARQKTLVWEV
;
A
#
# COMPACT_ATOMS: atom_id res chain seq x y z
N ALA A 1 9.24 5.64 19.01
CA ALA A 1 8.43 6.03 17.83
C ALA A 1 8.60 7.53 17.60
N LEU A 2 8.71 7.98 16.34
CA LEU A 2 9.13 9.36 15.97
C LEU A 2 8.22 10.52 16.44
N GLY A 3 7.07 10.25 17.07
CA GLY A 3 6.20 11.30 17.62
C GLY A 3 5.59 12.22 16.55
N ILE A 4 5.26 11.67 15.37
CA ILE A 4 4.74 12.36 14.18
C ILE A 4 3.44 13.12 14.50
N GLN A 5 3.35 14.40 14.11
CA GLN A 5 2.18 15.26 14.39
C GLN A 5 1.20 15.41 13.22
N SER A 6 1.64 15.17 11.98
CA SER A 6 0.81 15.35 10.79
C SER A 6 1.13 14.31 9.73
N CYS A 7 0.15 14.02 8.87
CA CYS A 7 0.28 13.07 7.77
C CYS A 7 -0.27 13.71 6.49
N VAL A 8 0.48 13.59 5.40
CA VAL A 8 0.05 14.00 4.06
C VAL A 8 0.32 12.84 3.12
N SER A 9 -0.70 12.44 2.37
CA SER A 9 -0.57 11.45 1.31
C SER A 9 -0.74 12.11 -0.06
N ARG A 10 0.09 11.73 -1.02
CA ARG A 10 0.00 12.15 -2.41
C ARG A 10 0.08 10.92 -3.29
N PHE A 11 -0.78 10.87 -4.29
CA PHE A 11 -0.80 9.80 -5.29
C PHE A 11 -0.58 10.42 -6.67
N GLY A 12 0.18 9.73 -7.50
CA GLY A 12 0.41 10.13 -8.88
C GLY A 12 0.71 8.92 -9.76
N THR A 13 0.41 9.06 -11.04
CA THR A 13 0.57 8.01 -12.04
C THR A 13 1.38 8.54 -13.22
N TYR A 14 2.34 7.75 -13.69
CA TYR A 14 3.04 8.01 -14.94
C TYR A 14 2.35 7.25 -16.08
N PRO A 15 2.23 7.81 -17.29
CA PRO A 15 2.71 9.13 -17.71
C PRO A 15 1.91 10.29 -17.13
N SER A 16 2.56 11.45 -16.98
CA SER A 16 2.04 12.57 -16.17
C SER A 16 0.66 13.10 -16.60
N PHE A 17 0.25 12.85 -17.85
CA PHE A 17 -1.08 13.25 -18.36
C PHE A 17 -2.23 12.58 -17.58
N TRP A 18 -2.03 11.37 -17.04
CA TRP A 18 -3.05 10.67 -16.24
C TRP A 18 -3.48 11.50 -15.02
N ASN A 19 -2.54 12.20 -14.38
CA ASN A 19 -2.85 13.04 -13.22
C ASN A 19 -3.78 14.20 -13.60
N GLY A 20 -3.59 14.78 -14.79
CA GLY A 20 -4.48 15.81 -15.34
C GLY A 20 -5.88 15.26 -15.63
N LEU A 21 -5.95 14.07 -16.25
CA LEU A 21 -7.22 13.38 -16.49
C LEU A 21 -7.98 13.11 -15.18
N PHE A 22 -7.32 12.52 -14.19
CA PHE A 22 -7.94 12.24 -12.89
C PHE A 22 -8.35 13.51 -12.15
N GLY A 23 -7.55 14.59 -12.24
CA GLY A 23 -7.92 15.90 -11.72
C GLY A 23 -9.20 16.44 -12.36
N GLY A 24 -9.31 16.35 -13.69
CA GLY A 24 -10.51 16.74 -14.43
C GLY A 24 -11.74 15.89 -14.09
N LEU A 25 -11.58 14.56 -14.03
CA LEU A 25 -12.66 13.65 -13.64
C LEU A 25 -13.16 13.94 -12.23
N LYS A 26 -12.26 14.20 -11.26
CA LYS A 26 -12.64 14.58 -9.91
C LYS A 26 -13.45 15.89 -9.87
N ALA A 27 -13.09 16.87 -10.70
CA ALA A 27 -13.79 18.14 -10.75
C ALA A 27 -15.17 18.05 -11.45
N ALA A 28 -15.30 17.15 -12.44
CA ALA A 28 -16.50 17.02 -13.25
C ALA A 28 -17.51 16.00 -12.71
N LEU A 29 -17.05 14.94 -12.03
CA LEU A 29 -17.92 13.85 -11.57
C LEU A 29 -18.54 14.19 -10.20
N PRO A 30 -19.86 14.02 -10.03
CA PRO A 30 -20.50 14.28 -8.76
C PRO A 30 -20.12 13.22 -7.72
N THR A 31 -19.92 13.63 -6.47
CA THR A 31 -19.59 12.74 -5.36
C THR A 31 -20.61 11.61 -5.19
N SER A 32 -21.89 11.86 -5.47
CA SER A 32 -22.94 10.83 -5.42
C SER A 32 -22.73 9.69 -6.40
N LEU A 33 -22.15 9.97 -7.58
CA LEU A 33 -21.78 8.93 -8.54
C LEU A 33 -20.56 8.14 -8.07
N LEU A 34 -19.55 8.83 -7.53
CA LEU A 34 -18.33 8.19 -7.02
C LEU A 34 -18.58 7.30 -5.80
N MET A 35 -19.61 7.61 -5.01
CA MET A 35 -20.03 6.82 -3.84
C MET A 35 -21.01 5.69 -4.21
N ASP A 36 -21.52 5.65 -5.45
CA ASP A 36 -22.40 4.58 -5.91
C ASP A 36 -21.56 3.34 -6.30
N ARG A 37 -21.56 2.35 -5.40
CA ARG A 37 -20.79 1.11 -5.58
C ARG A 37 -21.14 0.39 -6.88
N GLY A 38 -22.41 0.33 -7.26
CA GLY A 38 -22.85 -0.42 -8.45
C GLY A 38 -22.33 0.21 -9.73
N LYS A 39 -22.44 1.53 -9.85
CA LYS A 39 -21.93 2.28 -11.01
C LYS A 39 -20.42 2.25 -11.07
N MET A 40 -19.73 2.43 -9.95
CA MET A 40 -18.27 2.36 -9.89
C MET A 40 -17.73 0.97 -10.19
N GLN A 41 -18.42 -0.09 -9.77
CA GLN A 41 -18.10 -1.47 -10.14
C GLN A 41 -18.21 -1.66 -11.66
N GLY A 42 -19.30 -1.20 -12.28
CA GLY A 42 -19.47 -1.27 -13.74
C GLY A 42 -18.38 -0.53 -14.51
N LEU A 43 -18.04 0.68 -14.06
CA LEU A 43 -16.96 1.49 -14.64
C LEU A 43 -15.60 0.79 -14.49
N ALA A 44 -15.34 0.14 -13.36
CA ALA A 44 -14.11 -0.62 -13.14
C ALA A 44 -14.03 -1.83 -14.08
N ILE A 45 -15.10 -2.61 -14.22
CA ILE A 45 -15.13 -3.77 -15.13
C ILE A 45 -14.91 -3.33 -16.58
N PHE A 46 -15.51 -2.22 -16.99
CA PHE A 46 -15.34 -1.65 -18.32
C PHE A 46 -13.92 -1.13 -18.57
N SER A 47 -13.32 -0.44 -17.61
CA SER A 47 -12.00 0.19 -17.76
C SER A 47 -10.82 -0.77 -17.55
N MET A 48 -11.01 -1.87 -16.80
CA MET A 48 -9.94 -2.81 -16.44
C MET A 48 -9.15 -3.38 -17.64
N PRO A 49 -9.78 -3.79 -18.76
CA PRO A 49 -9.02 -4.24 -19.94
C PRO A 49 -8.14 -3.14 -20.55
N ILE A 50 -8.63 -1.90 -20.57
CA ILE A 50 -7.90 -0.74 -21.10
C ILE A 50 -6.68 -0.45 -20.21
N ILE A 51 -6.87 -0.45 -18.88
CA ILE A 51 -5.80 -0.22 -17.91
C ILE A 51 -4.72 -1.30 -18.07
N ARG A 52 -5.11 -2.58 -18.15
CA ARG A 52 -4.16 -3.69 -18.35
C ARG A 52 -3.35 -3.55 -19.65
N ALA A 53 -3.99 -3.10 -20.73
CA ALA A 53 -3.29 -2.86 -22.00
C ALA A 53 -2.26 -1.73 -21.88
N VAL A 54 -2.61 -0.63 -21.19
CA VAL A 54 -1.68 0.48 -20.94
C VAL A 54 -0.53 0.04 -20.03
N ASP A 55 -0.82 -0.70 -18.95
CA ASP A 55 0.21 -1.20 -18.02
C ASP A 55 1.19 -2.15 -18.72
N ALA A 56 0.72 -2.97 -19.66
CA ALA A 56 1.59 -3.82 -20.48
C ALA A 56 2.51 -3.02 -21.42
N LEU A 57 2.09 -1.84 -21.86
CA LEU A 57 2.85 -0.97 -22.78
C LEU A 57 3.83 -0.06 -22.05
N VAL A 58 3.44 0.51 -20.91
CA VAL A 58 4.22 1.53 -20.19
C VAL A 58 5.01 0.91 -19.02
N GLY A 59 4.59 -0.26 -18.54
CA GLY A 59 5.13 -0.93 -17.37
C GLY A 59 4.34 -0.60 -16.10
N GLY A 60 4.00 -1.62 -15.32
CA GLY A 60 3.21 -1.52 -14.09
C GLY A 60 4.03 -1.27 -12.82
N THR A 61 5.18 -0.59 -12.92
CA THR A 61 6.01 -0.35 -11.73
C THR A 61 5.30 0.61 -10.78
N ASN A 62 5.10 0.16 -9.55
CA ASN A 62 4.50 0.93 -8.47
C ASN A 62 5.57 1.26 -7.44
N ALA A 63 5.59 2.52 -7.01
CA ALA A 63 6.49 2.98 -5.98
C ALA A 63 5.75 3.80 -4.93
N MET A 64 6.08 3.55 -3.67
CA MET A 64 5.62 4.30 -2.51
C MET A 64 6.84 4.85 -1.78
N ARG A 65 6.82 6.14 -1.49
CA ARG A 65 7.81 6.81 -0.65
C ARG A 65 7.13 7.34 0.61
N VAL A 66 7.69 7.01 1.77
CA VAL A 66 7.23 7.51 3.06
C VAL A 66 8.37 8.28 3.70
N ASP A 67 8.23 9.61 3.75
CA ASP A 67 9.15 10.45 4.51
C ASP A 67 8.54 10.75 5.89
N ALA A 68 9.34 10.59 6.94
CA ALA A 68 8.95 10.83 8.32
C ALA A 68 9.96 11.75 9.01
N TRP A 69 9.46 12.73 9.76
CA TRP A 69 10.27 13.68 10.53
C TRP A 69 9.88 13.61 12.01
N GLY A 70 10.85 13.28 12.86
CA GLY A 70 10.72 13.32 14.31
C GLY A 70 10.78 14.75 14.84
N LYS A 71 10.22 14.95 16.03
CA LYS A 71 10.27 16.25 16.74
C LYS A 71 11.69 16.69 17.08
N ASP A 72 12.61 15.74 17.18
CA ASP A 72 14.04 15.91 17.38
C ASP A 72 14.80 16.29 16.09
N GLY A 73 14.11 16.41 14.96
CA GLY A 73 14.71 16.67 13.66
C GLY A 73 15.18 15.40 12.93
N THR A 74 15.02 14.21 13.52
CA THR A 74 15.37 12.94 12.86
C THR A 74 14.51 12.74 11.62
N LYS A 75 15.14 12.44 10.48
CA LYS A 75 14.44 12.14 9.23
C LYS A 75 14.63 10.69 8.84
N VAL A 76 13.56 10.02 8.44
CA VAL A 76 13.60 8.66 7.88
C VAL A 76 12.88 8.65 6.55
N THR A 77 13.47 8.00 5.53
CA THR A 77 12.84 7.86 4.20
C THR A 77 12.70 6.39 3.84
N LEU A 78 11.48 5.91 3.69
CA LEU A 78 11.22 4.55 3.24
C LEU A 78 10.82 4.58 1.76
N ARG A 79 11.36 3.68 0.95
CA ARG A 79 10.93 3.48 -0.44
C ARG A 79 10.56 2.01 -0.66
N CYS A 80 9.32 1.79 -1.08
CA CYS A 80 8.86 0.52 -1.61
C CYS A 80 8.70 0.68 -3.11
N ALA A 81 9.31 -0.19 -3.91
CA ALA A 81 9.13 -0.20 -5.35
C ALA A 81 8.98 -1.66 -5.81
N HIS A 82 7.91 -1.94 -6.54
CA HIS A 82 7.67 -3.25 -7.12
C HIS A 82 7.23 -3.12 -8.57
N LYS A 83 7.68 -4.04 -9.41
CA LYS A 83 7.35 -4.05 -10.85
C LYS A 83 5.88 -4.41 -11.14
N ASP A 84 5.18 -4.95 -10.14
CA ASP A 84 3.82 -5.49 -10.26
C ASP A 84 3.04 -5.24 -8.95
N LEU A 85 1.99 -4.42 -8.99
CA LEU A 85 1.22 -4.12 -7.79
C LEU A 85 0.47 -5.34 -7.25
N GLU A 86 -0.06 -6.19 -8.14
CA GLU A 86 -0.88 -7.34 -7.76
C GLU A 86 -0.02 -8.34 -6.98
N ASP A 87 1.19 -8.63 -7.46
CA ASP A 87 2.16 -9.49 -6.77
C ASP A 87 2.60 -8.87 -5.43
N CYS A 88 2.88 -7.56 -5.39
CA CYS A 88 3.27 -6.87 -4.16
C CYS A 88 2.17 -6.96 -3.08
N VAL A 89 0.91 -6.72 -3.45
CA VAL A 89 -0.23 -6.80 -2.52
C VAL A 89 -0.48 -8.25 -2.12
N GLY A 90 -0.49 -9.17 -3.08
CA GLY A 90 -0.68 -10.60 -2.83
C GLY A 90 0.36 -11.17 -1.88
N GLN A 91 1.63 -10.81 -2.06
CA GLN A 91 2.73 -11.23 -1.18
C GLN A 91 2.56 -10.66 0.23
N ALA A 92 2.18 -9.39 0.39
CA ALA A 92 1.92 -8.79 1.70
C ALA A 92 0.74 -9.47 2.41
N THR A 93 -0.35 -9.76 1.69
CA THR A 93 -1.52 -10.48 2.21
C THR A 93 -1.16 -11.92 2.61
N ALA A 94 -0.39 -12.62 1.77
CA ALA A 94 0.07 -13.97 2.07
C ALA A 94 1.01 -14.01 3.29
N ALA A 95 1.93 -13.04 3.39
CA ALA A 95 2.81 -12.90 4.55
C ALA A 95 2.03 -12.69 5.85
N PHE A 96 1.02 -11.82 5.83
CA PHE A 96 0.11 -11.63 6.96
C PHE A 96 -0.65 -12.91 7.32
N GLY A 97 -1.23 -13.59 6.33
CA GLY A 97 -1.95 -14.86 6.56
C GLY A 97 -1.04 -15.95 7.14
N MET A 98 0.20 -16.03 6.69
CA MET A 98 1.21 -16.95 7.23
C MET A 98 1.55 -16.63 8.69
N GLU A 99 1.75 -15.36 9.02
CA GLU A 99 2.00 -14.93 10.40
C GLU A 99 0.80 -15.21 11.30
N LEU A 100 -0.42 -14.95 10.83
CA LEU A 100 -1.64 -15.24 11.58
C LEU A 100 -1.81 -16.73 11.89
N LEU A 101 -1.44 -17.61 10.95
CA LEU A 101 -1.63 -19.06 11.09
C LEU A 101 -0.48 -19.77 11.82
N ARG A 102 0.75 -19.24 11.72
CA ARG A 102 1.96 -19.95 12.16
C ARG A 102 2.86 -19.15 13.10
N GLY A 103 2.67 -17.84 13.19
CA GLY A 103 3.48 -16.95 14.01
C GLY A 103 3.36 -17.30 15.49
N LYS A 104 4.48 -17.64 16.11
CA LYS A 104 4.57 -17.94 17.54
C LYS A 104 5.71 -17.15 18.17
N GLY A 105 5.43 -16.51 19.30
CA GLY A 105 6.42 -15.83 20.12
C GLY A 105 7.30 -16.81 20.89
N ALA A 106 8.25 -16.28 21.65
CA ALA A 106 9.21 -17.09 22.42
C ALA A 106 8.56 -18.04 23.45
N THR A 107 7.39 -17.69 23.96
CA THR A 107 6.59 -18.49 24.91
C THR A 107 5.67 -19.50 24.22
N GLY A 108 5.65 -19.53 22.89
CA GLY A 108 4.77 -20.39 22.08
C GLY A 108 3.38 -19.80 21.80
N ASP A 109 3.06 -18.64 22.39
CA ASP A 109 1.82 -17.91 22.15
C ASP A 109 1.77 -17.33 20.74
N PRO A 110 0.58 -17.17 20.13
CA PRO A 110 0.43 -16.49 18.84
C PRO A 110 1.04 -15.08 18.86
N THR A 111 1.79 -14.72 17.82
CA THR A 111 2.36 -13.36 17.70
C THR A 111 1.28 -12.31 17.42
N ILE A 112 0.15 -12.71 16.83
CA ILE A 112 -1.03 -11.88 16.60
C ILE A 112 -2.16 -12.37 17.50
N GLY A 113 -2.56 -11.54 18.46
CA GLY A 113 -3.66 -11.85 19.37
C GLY A 113 -5.05 -11.76 18.70
N PRO A 114 -6.09 -12.38 19.29
CA PRO A 114 -7.45 -12.26 18.80
C PRO A 114 -7.92 -10.80 18.80
N GLY A 115 -8.58 -10.37 17.73
CA GLY A 115 -9.09 -9.01 17.59
C GLY A 115 -9.03 -8.48 16.16
N VAL A 116 -9.34 -7.20 16.01
CA VAL A 116 -9.18 -6.44 14.77
C VAL A 116 -7.98 -5.52 14.95
N TRP A 117 -7.03 -5.61 14.03
CA TRP A 117 -5.76 -4.89 14.12
C TRP A 117 -5.51 -4.14 12.82
N TYR A 118 -5.15 -2.86 12.92
CA TYR A 118 -4.49 -2.18 11.81
C TYR A 118 -3.04 -2.64 11.69
N PRO A 119 -2.42 -2.61 10.50
CA PRO A 119 -1.03 -3.01 10.31
C PRO A 119 -0.04 -2.29 11.24
N ALA A 120 -0.31 -1.03 11.61
CA ALA A 120 0.51 -0.26 12.54
C ALA A 120 0.39 -0.74 13.99
N GLU A 121 -0.73 -1.35 14.37
CA GLU A 121 -1.05 -1.78 15.73
C GLU A 121 -0.59 -3.21 16.02
N LEU A 122 -0.22 -3.98 14.99
CA LEU A 122 0.33 -5.32 15.15
C LEU A 122 1.54 -5.33 16.08
N GLN A 123 1.70 -6.42 16.83
CA GLN A 123 2.79 -6.65 17.76
C GLN A 123 4.14 -6.59 17.03
N ALA A 124 5.20 -6.20 17.74
CA ALA A 124 6.50 -5.92 17.13
C ALA A 124 7.09 -7.14 16.37
N ASP A 125 6.95 -8.33 16.94
CA ASP A 125 7.42 -9.58 16.34
C ASP A 125 6.65 -9.89 15.05
N ALA A 126 5.32 -9.84 15.11
CA ALA A 126 4.46 -10.03 13.94
C ALA A 126 4.80 -9.05 12.81
N ARG A 127 4.95 -7.76 13.12
CA ARG A 127 5.35 -6.74 12.12
C ARG A 127 6.69 -7.06 11.49
N SER A 128 7.68 -7.45 12.30
CA SER A 128 9.02 -7.75 11.82
C SER A 128 9.04 -8.99 10.92
N ASN A 129 8.31 -10.04 11.30
CA ASN A 129 8.18 -11.27 10.52
C ASN A 129 7.48 -11.02 9.17
N ILE A 130 6.36 -10.30 9.19
CA ILE A 130 5.60 -9.95 7.98
C ILE A 130 6.48 -9.11 7.04
N LEU A 131 7.17 -8.09 7.56
CA LEU A 131 8.06 -7.25 6.76
C LEU A 131 9.24 -8.06 6.19
N ALA A 132 9.77 -9.03 6.93
CA ALA A 132 10.87 -9.87 6.46
C ALA A 132 10.47 -10.74 5.24
N VAL A 133 9.21 -11.16 5.15
CA VAL A 133 8.66 -11.89 4.00
C VAL A 133 8.25 -10.91 2.90
N ALA A 134 7.50 -9.85 3.25
CA ALA A 134 6.96 -8.89 2.30
C ALA A 134 8.04 -8.09 1.58
N ARG A 135 9.24 -7.92 2.18
CA ARG A 135 10.36 -7.18 1.58
C ARG A 135 10.99 -7.86 0.36
N GLN A 136 10.75 -9.16 0.15
CA GLN A 136 11.37 -9.86 -0.97
C GLN A 136 10.93 -9.18 -2.26
N LYS A 137 11.90 -8.71 -3.05
CA LYS A 137 11.73 -8.02 -4.33
C LYS A 137 11.10 -6.61 -4.28
N THR A 138 10.77 -6.06 -3.11
CA THR A 138 9.90 -4.86 -3.00
C THR A 138 10.48 -3.66 -2.21
N LEU A 139 11.32 -3.87 -1.19
CA LEU A 139 11.71 -2.78 -0.26
C LEU A 139 13.17 -2.34 -0.39
N VAL A 140 13.38 -1.03 -0.51
CA VAL A 140 14.68 -0.36 -0.38
C VAL A 140 14.62 0.58 0.84
N TRP A 141 15.46 0.31 1.82
CA TRP A 141 15.57 1.12 3.03
C TRP A 141 16.72 2.12 2.88
N GLU A 142 16.43 3.41 2.98
CA GLU A 142 17.44 4.47 3.08
C GLU A 142 17.25 5.16 4.45
N VAL A 143 18.13 4.84 5.39
CA VAL A 143 18.16 5.50 6.71
C VAL A 143 19.09 6.70 6.63
#